data_AF-A0AAE6WTK0-F1
#
_entry.id   AF-A0AAE6WTK0-F1
#
_cell.length_a   1.000
_cell.length_b   1.000
_cell.length_c   1.000
_cell.angle_alpha   90.00
_cell.angle_beta   90.00
_cell.angle_gamma   90.00
#
_symmetry.space_group_name_H-M   'P 1'
#
loop_
_entity.id
_entity.type
_entity.pdbx_description
1 polymer ?
#
loop_
_entity_poly.entity_id
_entity_poly.type
_entity_poly.pdbx_seq_one_letter_code
_entity_poly.pdbx_strand_id
1 'polypeptide(L)' 'MNLKIKAWVTGGPYGSGIYEIHDNSKGFQGYLPVQKLKDKGLVRRIDHTKKADEYLSTPKGEAYFLANKTLNPRG' A
#
# COMPACT_ATOMS: atom_id res chain seq x y z
N MET A 1 8.72 -0.89 -11.44
CA MET A 1 9.32 -0.56 -10.12
C MET A 1 9.06 -1.72 -9.16
N ASN A 2 9.96 -1.97 -8.20
CA ASN A 2 9.71 -2.98 -7.17
C ASN A 2 9.20 -2.27 -5.91
N LEU A 3 7.88 -2.34 -5.69
CA LEU A 3 7.18 -1.62 -4.63
C LEU A 3 7.05 -2.47 -3.37
N LYS A 4 7.15 -1.84 -2.21
CA LYS A 4 7.06 -2.49 -0.91
C LYS A 4 6.32 -1.63 0.11
N ILE A 5 5.50 -2.27 0.94
CA ILE A 5 4.88 -1.70 2.12
C ILE A 5 5.95 -1.49 3.18
N LYS A 6 6.19 -0.24 3.56
CA LYS A 6 7.18 0.12 4.60
C LYS A 6 6.56 0.28 5.98
N ALA A 7 5.39 0.91 6.04
CA ALA A 7 4.71 1.17 7.30
C ALA A 7 3.20 1.00 7.15
N TRP A 8 2.57 0.59 8.25
CA TRP A 8 1.12 0.61 8.41
C TRP A 8 0.75 1.70 9.40
N VAL A 9 -0.09 2.64 8.96
CA VAL A 9 -0.55 3.73 9.83
C VAL A 9 -1.92 3.36 10.39
N THR A 10 -1.96 3.14 11.71
CA THR A 10 -3.17 2.93 12.51
C THR A 10 -3.54 4.17 13.29
N GLY A 11 -4.37 5.04 12.69
CA GLY A 11 -4.90 6.20 13.38
C GLY A 11 -3.92 7.38 13.50
N GLY A 12 -4.48 8.53 13.87
CA GLY A 12 -3.91 9.86 13.66
C GLY A 12 -4.77 10.68 12.69
N PRO A 13 -4.37 11.91 12.30
CA PRO A 13 -5.12 12.80 11.39
C PRO A 13 -5.22 12.29 9.93
N TYR A 14 -5.09 10.97 9.74
CA TYR A 14 -4.91 10.25 8.48
C TYR A 14 -5.89 9.07 8.34
N GLY A 15 -6.72 8.79 9.36
CA GLY A 15 -7.68 7.68 9.36
C GLY A 15 -7.05 6.30 9.63
N SER A 16 -7.89 5.32 9.97
CA SER A 16 -7.46 3.96 10.24
C SER A 16 -7.27 3.17 8.94
N GLY A 17 -6.05 2.74 8.64
CA GLY A 17 -5.81 1.69 7.63
C GLY A 17 -5.27 2.17 6.29
N ILE A 18 -4.07 2.75 6.28
CA ILE A 18 -3.31 3.08 5.06
C ILE A 18 -1.89 2.48 5.15
N TYR A 19 -1.38 2.01 4.03
CA TYR A 19 0.01 1.58 3.89
C TYR A 19 0.85 2.65 3.23
N GLU A 20 2.03 2.90 3.78
CA GLU A 20 3.07 3.71 3.16
C GLU A 20 3.89 2.83 2.21
N ILE A 21 3.86 3.16 0.92
CA ILE A 21 4.53 2.38 -0.13
C ILE A 21 5.81 3.07 -0.54
N HIS A 22 6.89 2.30 -0.62
CA HIS A 22 8.22 2.72 -1.03
C HIS A 22 8.69 1.87 -2.20
N ASP A 23 9.61 2.41 -3.00
CA ASP A 23 10.37 1.60 -3.93
C ASP A 23 11.66 1.05 -3.26
N ASN A 24 12.32 0.10 -3.93
CA ASN A 24 13.55 -0.53 -3.41
C ASN A 24 14.71 0.45 -3.13
N SER A 25 14.74 1.63 -3.76
CA SER A 25 15.70 2.70 -3.46
C SER A 25 15.33 3.54 -2.24
N LYS A 26 14.35 3.10 -1.43
CA LYS A 26 13.80 3.78 -0.23
C LYS A 26 13.08 5.09 -0.53
N GLY A 27 12.71 5.35 -1.78
CA GLY A 27 11.89 6.51 -2.15
C GLY A 27 10.44 6.27 -1.75
N PHE A 28 9.85 7.26 -1.08
CA PHE A 28 8.41 7.27 -0.82
C PHE A 28 7.65 7.43 -2.15
N GLN A 29 6.70 6.53 -2.42
CA GLN A 29 5.94 6.51 -3.67
C GLN A 29 4.48 6.96 -3.50
N GLY A 30 3.96 6.90 -2.27
CA GLY A 30 2.58 7.26 -1.95
C GLY A 30 1.97 6.39 -0.85
N TYR A 31 0.73 6.69 -0.52
CA TYR A 31 -0.10 5.89 0.38
C TYR A 31 -1.10 5.05 -0.41
N LEU A 32 -1.37 3.84 0.08
CA LEU A 32 -2.39 2.96 -0.47
C LEU A 32 -3.35 2.51 0.64
N PRO A 33 -4.67 2.73 0.50
CA PRO A 33 -5.64 2.28 1.49
C PRO A 33 -5.59 0.76 1.68
N VAL A 34 -5.51 0.31 2.94
CA VAL A 34 -5.47 -1.12 3.28
C VAL A 34 -6.73 -1.83 2.80
N GLN A 35 -7.88 -1.15 2.82
CA GLN A 35 -9.15 -1.71 2.37
C GLN A 35 -9.09 -2.15 0.90
N LYS A 36 -8.43 -1.38 0.02
CA LYS A 36 -8.26 -1.72 -1.41
C LYS A 36 -7.51 -3.04 -1.61
N LEU A 37 -6.53 -3.31 -0.75
CA LEU A 37 -5.79 -4.58 -0.75
C LEU A 37 -6.60 -5.72 -0.10
N LYS A 38 -7.43 -5.42 0.90
CA LYS A 38 -8.37 -6.38 1.52
C LYS A 38 -9.47 -6.82 0.54
N ASP A 39 -10.04 -5.88 -0.22
CA ASP A 39 -11.08 -6.17 -1.22
C ASP A 39 -10.56 -7.09 -2.32
N LYS A 40 -9.25 -7.05 -2.59
CA LYS A 40 -8.55 -7.99 -3.50
C LYS A 40 -8.15 -9.31 -2.86
N GLY A 41 -8.39 -9.50 -1.56
CA GLY A 41 -7.95 -10.68 -0.81
C GLY A 41 -6.42 -10.77 -0.61
N LEU A 42 -5.70 -9.67 -0.85
CA LEU A 42 -4.24 -9.60 -0.72
C LEU A 42 -3.81 -9.37 0.73
N VAL A 43 -4.67 -8.78 1.54
CA VAL A 43 -4.44 -8.51 2.97
C VAL A 43 -5.58 -9.10 3.79
N ARG A 44 -5.24 -9.81 4.86
CA ARG A 44 -6.19 -10.32 5.87
C ARG A 44 -6.09 -9.49 7.16
N ARG A 45 -6.30 -10.09 8.33
CA ARG A 45 -6.63 -9.41 9.59
C ARG A 45 -5.74 -8.25 10.04
N ILE A 46 -4.48 -8.13 9.60
CA ILE A 46 -3.59 -6.94 9.61
C ILE A 46 -2.17 -7.32 9.16
N ASP A 47 -1.75 -8.57 9.40
CA ASP A 47 -0.34 -8.96 9.40
C ASP A 47 0.18 -9.65 8.12
N HIS A 48 -0.71 -10.02 7.20
CA HIS A 48 -0.31 -10.66 5.94
C HIS A 48 -0.03 -9.63 4.83
N THR A 49 0.93 -8.73 5.06
CA THR A 49 1.39 -7.77 4.04
C THR A 49 2.25 -8.42 2.96
N LYS A 50 2.84 -9.60 3.22
CA LYS A 50 3.71 -10.31 2.27
C LYS A 50 3.05 -10.56 0.91
N LYS A 51 1.78 -10.98 0.89
CA LYS A 51 1.03 -11.19 -0.36
C LYS A 51 0.78 -9.88 -1.11
N ALA A 52 0.57 -8.79 -0.37
CA ALA A 52 0.43 -7.47 -0.95
C ALA A 52 1.75 -6.96 -1.52
N ASP A 53 2.86 -7.15 -0.82
CA ASP A 53 4.22 -6.85 -1.33
C ASP A 53 4.50 -7.64 -2.60
N GLU A 54 4.32 -8.97 -2.58
CA GLU A 54 4.51 -9.83 -3.76
C GLU A 54 3.66 -9.38 -4.95
N TYR A 55 2.41 -8.95 -4.70
CA TYR A 55 1.56 -8.40 -5.74
C TYR A 55 2.06 -7.05 -6.26
N LEU A 56 2.38 -6.11 -5.36
CA LEU A 56 2.86 -4.76 -5.68
C LEU A 56 4.19 -4.78 -6.44
N SER A 57 5.01 -5.81 -6.25
CA SER A 57 6.23 -6.07 -7.02
C SER A 57 5.99 -6.51 -8.46
N THR A 58 4.76 -6.83 -8.86
CA THR A 58 4.42 -7.21 -10.25
C THR A 58 4.01 -5.99 -11.08
N PRO A 59 4.13 -6.02 -12.42
CA PRO A 59 3.62 -4.94 -13.28
C PRO A 59 2.13 -4.64 -13.07
N LYS A 60 1.34 -5.67 -12.74
CA LYS A 60 -0.10 -5.53 -12.45
C LYS A 60 -0.34 -4.83 -11.10
N GLY A 61 0.48 -5.11 -10.10
CA GLY A 61 0.39 -4.45 -8.81
C GLY A 61 0.90 -3.02 -8.84
N GLU A 62 1.95 -2.76 -9.62
CA GLU A 62 2.45 -1.41 -9.88
C GLU A 62 1.39 -0.54 -10.55
N ALA A 63 0.77 -1.02 -11.64
CA ALA A 63 -0.33 -0.31 -12.30
C ALA A 63 -1.51 -0.07 -11.35
N TYR A 64 -1.84 -1.07 -10.52
CA TYR A 64 -2.90 -0.94 -9.53
C TYR A 64 -2.59 0.10 -8.46
N PHE A 65 -1.35 0.12 -7.95
CA PHE A 65 -0.87 1.12 -7.03
C PHE A 65 -0.93 2.50 -7.65
N LEU A 66 -0.39 2.70 -8.86
CA LEU A 66 -0.41 3.99 -9.54
C LEU A 66 -1.83 4.54 -9.74
N ALA A 67 -2.81 3.66 -10.00
CA ALA A 67 -4.21 4.04 -10.18
C ALA A 67 -4.97 4.32 -8.86
N ASN A 68 -4.51 3.79 -7.72
CA ASN A 68 -5.22 3.88 -6.44
C ASN A 68 -4.41 4.58 -5.33
N LYS A 69 -3.16 4.96 -5.62
CA LYS A 69 -2.31 5.68 -4.68
C LYS A 69 -2.87 7.07 -4.43
N THR A 70 -2.63 7.55 -3.22
CA THR A 70 -2.81 8.95 -2.90
C THR A 70 -1.51 9.52 -2.35
N LEU A 71 -1.19 10.74 -2.76
CA LEU A 71 -0.09 11.53 -2.18
C LEU A 71 -0.57 12.32 -0.95
N ASN A 72 -1.89 12.48 -0.81
CA ASN A 72 -2.52 13.16 0.30
C ASN A 72 -3.55 12.22 0.96
N PRO A 73 -3.24 11.61 2.10
CA PRO A 73 -4.17 10.73 2.81
C PRO A 73 -5.40 11.47 3.39
N ARG A 74 -5.50 12.80 3.20
CA ARG A 74 -6.61 13.67 3.68
C ARG A 74 -7.59 14.10 2.58
N GLY A 75 -7.37 13.69 1.33
CA GLY A 75 -8.18 14.09 0.17
C GLY A 75 -9.49 13.32 0.05
#